data_AF-A0AAE1P6C1-F1
#
_entry.id   AF-A0AAE1P6C1-F1
#
_cell.length_a   1.000
_cell.length_b   1.000
_cell.length_c   1.000
_cell.angle_alpha   90.00
_cell.angle_beta   90.00
_cell.angle_gamma   90.00
#
_symmetry.space_group_name_H-M   'P 1'
#
loop_
_entity.id
_entity.type
_entity.pdbx_description
1 polymer ?
#
loop_
_entity_poly.entity_id
_entity_poly.type
_entity_poly.pdbx_seq_one_letter_code
_entity_poly.pdbx_strand_id
1 'polypeptide(L)'
;MTSSYRSSLISHLVVQGKSPVINSVKELVGRDEWRWGTQRMTGAIKPYLKSSPNPDMRKLYYQMQIKSIEEGMTLVLGGGFAFVHTNYLNMQILVAAYYTDKIGYTPIHISTSKYPLFSGNSFGIRPGAPFLRRFRLTRQRLLEGGLMSFWTYDVMNTRKRQLRQEQLSNKQSSEIPNIIQAGGGQVVLGFQHLLGAFVVLALGSILACLSFVTETFGCFN
;
A
#
# COMPACT_ATOMS: atom_id res chain seq x y z
N MET A 1 -13.46 32.71 -17.64
CA MET A 1 -12.12 32.12 -17.37
C MET A 1 -11.81 31.89 -15.88
N THR A 2 -12.51 32.52 -14.93
CA THR A 2 -12.24 32.37 -13.48
C THR A 2 -12.72 31.04 -12.89
N SER A 3 -13.80 30.44 -13.44
CA SER A 3 -14.34 29.17 -12.94
C SER A 3 -13.40 27.98 -13.19
N SER A 4 -12.79 27.89 -14.38
CA SER A 4 -11.84 26.82 -14.73
C SER A 4 -10.57 26.85 -13.87
N TYR A 5 -10.06 28.05 -13.57
CA TYR A 5 -8.92 28.23 -12.66
C TYR A 5 -9.25 27.76 -11.24
N ARG A 6 -10.42 28.13 -10.71
CA ARG A 6 -10.86 27.70 -9.37
C ARG A 6 -10.99 26.18 -9.27
N SER A 7 -11.60 25.53 -10.26
CA SER A 7 -11.73 24.06 -10.27
C SER A 7 -10.38 23.34 -10.34
N SER A 8 -9.44 23.85 -11.15
CA SER A 8 -8.08 23.30 -11.24
C SER A 8 -7.28 23.51 -9.95
N LEU A 9 -7.41 24.68 -9.32
CA LEU A 9 -6.74 24.98 -8.06
C LEU A 9 -7.29 24.11 -6.91
N ILE A 10 -8.62 23.92 -6.85
CA ILE A 10 -9.23 23.00 -5.89
C ILE A 10 -8.74 21.57 -6.13
N SER A 11 -8.68 21.10 -7.38
CA SER A 11 -8.19 19.74 -7.65
C SER A 11 -6.72 19.57 -7.25
N HIS A 12 -5.86 20.57 -7.51
CA HIS A 12 -4.46 20.54 -7.10
C HIS A 12 -4.26 20.63 -5.58
N LEU A 13 -5.08 21.40 -4.87
CA LEU A 13 -5.04 21.48 -3.41
C LEU A 13 -5.56 20.20 -2.73
N VAL A 14 -6.53 19.52 -3.36
CA VAL A 14 -7.11 18.28 -2.84
C VAL A 14 -6.23 17.06 -3.16
N VAL A 15 -5.57 17.05 -4.31
CA VAL A 15 -4.61 16.00 -4.67
C VAL A 15 -3.27 16.33 -4.02
N GLN A 16 -3.12 15.97 -2.75
CA GLN A 16 -1.80 15.89 -2.13
C GLN A 16 -0.90 15.03 -3.03
N GLY A 17 0.28 15.53 -3.38
CA GLY A 17 1.24 14.83 -4.23
C GLY A 17 1.54 13.45 -3.63
N LYS A 18 0.88 12.42 -4.14
CA LYS A 18 1.12 11.05 -3.70
C LYS A 18 2.47 10.63 -4.26
N SER A 19 3.37 10.18 -3.40
CA SER A 19 4.60 9.55 -3.86
C SER A 19 4.25 8.42 -4.84
N PRO A 20 5.03 8.23 -5.91
CA PRO A 20 4.74 7.18 -6.88
C PRO A 20 4.64 5.83 -6.16
N VAL A 21 3.60 5.10 -6.49
CA VAL A 21 3.31 3.81 -5.88
C VAL A 21 4.36 2.79 -6.32
N ILE A 22 4.92 2.03 -5.37
CA ILE A 22 5.89 0.97 -5.66
C ILE A 22 5.13 -0.27 -6.11
N ASN A 23 5.28 -0.60 -7.38
CA ASN A 23 4.60 -1.74 -7.99
C ASN A 23 5.54 -2.89 -8.34
N SER A 24 6.85 -2.72 -8.29
CA SER A 24 7.81 -3.77 -8.60
C SER A 24 8.96 -3.82 -7.58
N VAL A 25 9.59 -4.98 -7.45
CA VAL A 25 10.82 -5.18 -6.67
C VAL A 25 11.96 -4.31 -7.22
N LYS A 26 12.01 -4.10 -8.53
CA LYS A 26 12.98 -3.19 -9.16
C LYS A 26 12.82 -1.75 -8.64
N GLU A 27 11.59 -1.25 -8.60
CA GLU A 27 11.28 0.07 -8.02
C GLU A 27 11.59 0.13 -6.52
N LEU A 28 11.26 -0.93 -5.77
CA LEU A 28 11.53 -1.00 -4.33
C LEU A 28 13.04 -0.91 -4.04
N VAL A 29 13.83 -1.71 -4.76
CA VAL A 29 15.29 -1.82 -4.58
C VAL A 29 16.05 -0.60 -5.11
N GLY A 30 15.41 0.19 -5.99
CA GLY A 30 15.93 1.45 -6.53
C GLY A 30 15.70 2.67 -5.64
N ARG A 31 15.03 2.52 -4.49
CA ARG A 31 14.85 3.61 -3.51
C ARG A 31 15.74 3.39 -2.29
N ASP A 32 16.69 4.28 -2.09
CA ASP A 32 17.71 4.13 -1.03
C ASP A 32 17.14 4.23 0.39
N GLU A 33 16.04 4.98 0.57
CA GLU A 33 15.40 5.19 1.88
C GLU A 33 14.43 4.07 2.28
N TRP A 34 14.14 3.13 1.37
CA TRP A 34 13.15 2.09 1.62
C TRP A 34 13.77 0.86 2.28
N ARG A 35 13.10 0.38 3.32
CA ARG A 35 13.44 -0.88 3.99
C ARG A 35 12.41 -1.94 3.63
N TRP A 36 12.78 -3.20 3.81
CA TRP A 36 11.83 -4.29 3.59
C TRP A 36 12.09 -5.46 4.51
N GLY A 37 11.03 -6.23 4.75
CA GLY A 37 11.09 -7.40 5.58
C GLY A 37 10.08 -8.46 5.20
N THR A 38 10.18 -9.59 5.85
CA THR A 38 9.29 -10.73 5.67
C THR A 38 9.15 -11.50 6.97
N GLN A 39 8.10 -12.32 7.06
CA GLN A 39 8.05 -13.36 8.08
C GLN A 39 9.10 -14.43 7.83
N ARG A 40 9.47 -15.19 8.87
CA ARG A 40 10.44 -16.29 8.76
C ARG A 40 10.15 -17.16 7.53
N MET A 41 11.03 -17.08 6.53
CA MET A 41 10.87 -17.81 5.28
C MET A 41 11.07 -19.31 5.51
N THR A 42 10.08 -20.10 5.13
CA THR A 42 10.14 -21.56 5.16
C THR A 42 10.05 -22.13 3.74
N GLY A 43 10.46 -23.39 3.57
CA GLY A 43 10.31 -24.13 2.32
C GLY A 43 11.07 -23.53 1.13
N ALA A 44 10.42 -23.52 -0.03
CA ALA A 44 11.02 -23.21 -1.33
C ALA A 44 11.29 -21.72 -1.58
N ILE A 45 10.74 -20.81 -0.76
CA ILE A 45 10.85 -19.35 -0.97
C ILE A 45 12.28 -18.87 -0.72
N LYS A 46 12.87 -19.31 0.39
CA LYS A 46 14.24 -18.97 0.76
C LYS A 46 15.26 -19.35 -0.33
N PRO A 47 15.31 -20.60 -0.83
CA PRO A 47 16.22 -20.95 -1.92
C PRO A 47 15.86 -20.19 -3.20
N TYR A 48 14.57 -20.05 -3.56
CA TYR A 48 14.18 -19.30 -4.75
C TYR A 48 14.72 -17.86 -4.75
N LEU A 49 14.54 -17.13 -3.65
CA LEU A 49 14.99 -15.74 -3.56
C LEU A 49 16.52 -15.65 -3.54
N LYS A 50 17.19 -16.57 -2.83
CA LYS A 50 18.66 -16.64 -2.78
C LYS A 50 19.29 -16.97 -4.13
N SER A 51 18.70 -17.89 -4.89
CA SER A 51 19.21 -18.38 -6.18
C SER A 51 18.49 -17.77 -7.38
N SER A 52 17.73 -16.69 -7.20
CA SER A 52 16.99 -16.06 -8.28
C SER A 52 17.95 -15.55 -9.36
N PRO A 53 17.66 -15.75 -10.66
CA PRO A 53 18.46 -15.15 -11.74
C PRO A 53 18.33 -13.63 -11.77
N ASN A 54 17.25 -13.07 -11.21
CA ASN A 54 17.04 -11.63 -11.13
C ASN A 54 17.94 -11.03 -10.01
N PRO A 55 18.87 -10.09 -10.33
CA PRO A 55 19.71 -9.45 -9.33
C PRO A 55 18.92 -8.66 -8.28
N ASP A 56 17.79 -8.05 -8.65
CA ASP A 56 16.95 -7.27 -7.74
C ASP A 56 16.34 -8.16 -6.66
N MET A 57 15.92 -9.38 -7.02
CA MET A 57 15.41 -10.38 -6.07
C MET A 57 16.47 -10.86 -5.08
N ARG A 58 17.70 -11.04 -5.56
CA ARG A 58 18.83 -11.40 -4.70
C ARG A 58 19.17 -10.26 -3.75
N LYS A 59 19.24 -9.02 -4.25
CA LYS A 59 19.48 -7.83 -3.41
C LYS A 59 18.37 -7.68 -2.35
N LEU A 60 17.11 -7.83 -2.76
CA LEU A 60 15.96 -7.88 -1.86
C LEU A 60 16.17 -8.92 -0.76
N TYR A 61 16.52 -10.17 -1.10
CA TYR A 61 16.73 -11.26 -0.13
C TYR A 61 17.81 -10.95 0.90
N TYR A 62 18.98 -10.45 0.47
CA TYR A 62 20.11 -10.23 1.38
C TYR A 62 19.90 -9.06 2.34
N GLN A 63 19.07 -8.09 1.98
CA GLN A 63 18.76 -6.91 2.80
C GLN A 63 17.44 -7.03 3.57
N MET A 64 16.77 -8.19 3.47
CA MET A 64 15.45 -8.40 4.06
C MET A 64 15.52 -8.62 5.58
N GLN A 65 14.71 -7.87 6.32
CA GLN A 65 14.56 -8.04 7.76
C GLN A 65 13.54 -9.14 8.08
N ILE A 66 13.81 -9.98 9.08
CA ILE A 66 12.83 -10.96 9.56
C ILE A 66 11.98 -10.28 10.64
N LYS A 67 10.67 -10.18 10.40
CA LYS A 67 9.70 -9.53 11.29
C LYS A 67 8.44 -10.38 11.40
N SER A 68 7.74 -10.30 12.53
CA SER A 68 6.38 -10.84 12.61
C SER A 68 5.46 -10.07 11.65
N ILE A 69 4.30 -10.65 11.30
CA ILE A 69 3.33 -9.97 10.43
C ILE A 69 2.88 -8.66 11.09
N GLU A 70 2.60 -8.69 12.40
CA GLU A 70 2.14 -7.53 13.16
C GLU A 70 3.18 -6.41 13.15
N GLU A 71 4.42 -6.71 13.55
CA GLU A 71 5.52 -5.73 13.52
C GLU A 71 5.77 -5.18 12.11
N GLY A 72 5.79 -6.07 11.11
CA GLY A 72 5.99 -5.71 9.72
C GLY A 72 4.93 -4.75 9.21
N MET A 73 3.66 -4.99 9.55
CA MET A 73 2.55 -4.14 9.14
C MET A 73 2.52 -2.81 9.89
N THR A 74 2.92 -2.77 11.17
CA THR A 74 3.13 -1.50 11.89
C THR A 74 4.19 -0.64 11.21
N LEU A 75 5.29 -1.25 10.74
CA LEU A 75 6.32 -0.54 9.97
C LEU A 75 5.79 -0.08 8.60
N VAL A 76 4.99 -0.88 7.90
CA VAL A 76 4.34 -0.48 6.64
C VAL A 76 3.44 0.74 6.84
N LEU A 77 2.65 0.76 7.92
CA LEU A 77 1.80 1.91 8.25
C LEU A 77 2.60 3.17 8.59
N GLY A 78 3.80 3.02 9.16
CA GLY A 78 4.73 4.12 9.39
C GLY A 78 5.38 4.69 8.12
N GLY A 79 5.22 4.03 6.97
CA GLY A 79 5.83 4.42 5.70
C GLY A 79 7.30 4.02 5.57
N GLY A 80 7.84 4.10 4.35
CA GLY A 80 9.24 3.76 4.05
C GLY A 80 9.62 2.28 4.27
N PHE A 81 8.63 1.41 4.45
CA PHE A 81 8.82 -0.02 4.66
C PHE A 81 7.89 -0.85 3.76
N ALA A 82 8.43 -1.91 3.15
CA ALA A 82 7.66 -2.89 2.38
C ALA A 82 7.70 -4.26 3.04
N PHE A 83 6.52 -4.86 3.26
CA PHE A 83 6.42 -6.22 3.80
C PHE A 83 6.21 -7.24 2.67
N VAL A 84 7.20 -8.10 2.47
CA VAL A 84 7.21 -9.14 1.43
C VAL A 84 6.54 -10.40 1.97
N HIS A 85 5.45 -10.79 1.34
CA HIS A 85 4.70 -12.00 1.69
C HIS A 85 4.47 -12.88 0.47
N THR A 86 4.40 -14.19 0.70
CA THR A 86 4.42 -15.21 -0.35
C THR A 86 3.03 -15.55 -0.84
N ASN A 87 2.05 -15.50 0.05
CA ASN A 87 0.65 -15.72 -0.29
C ASN A 87 -0.05 -14.36 -0.48
N TYR A 88 -0.27 -14.00 -1.74
CA TYR A 88 -0.96 -12.78 -2.16
C TYR A 88 -2.39 -12.72 -1.59
N LEU A 89 -3.14 -13.82 -1.68
CA LEU A 89 -4.54 -13.87 -1.23
C LEU A 89 -4.65 -13.67 0.28
N ASN A 90 -3.75 -14.29 1.05
CA ASN A 90 -3.73 -14.12 2.50
C ASN A 90 -3.49 -12.64 2.88
N MET A 91 -2.54 -11.97 2.23
CA MET A 91 -2.32 -10.54 2.49
C MET A 91 -3.51 -9.67 2.10
N GLN A 92 -4.18 -9.95 0.98
CA GLN A 92 -5.42 -9.22 0.64
C GLN A 92 -6.52 -9.39 1.70
N ILE A 93 -6.67 -10.59 2.28
CA ILE A 93 -7.64 -10.84 3.35
C ILE A 93 -7.24 -10.07 4.61
N LEU A 94 -5.98 -10.14 5.02
CA LEU A 94 -5.47 -9.44 6.20
C LEU A 94 -5.64 -7.92 6.07
N VAL A 95 -5.24 -7.35 4.93
CA VAL A 95 -5.43 -5.93 4.63
C VAL A 95 -6.91 -5.55 4.68
N ALA A 96 -7.77 -6.31 3.98
CA ALA A 96 -9.21 -6.04 3.95
C ALA A 96 -9.93 -6.20 5.30
N ALA A 97 -9.40 -7.05 6.18
CA ALA A 97 -9.99 -7.35 7.48
C ALA A 97 -9.52 -6.39 8.58
N TYR A 98 -8.23 -6.06 8.62
CA TYR A 98 -7.62 -5.32 9.74
C TYR A 98 -7.24 -3.87 9.38
N TYR A 99 -6.99 -3.58 8.12
CA TYR A 99 -6.42 -2.29 7.69
C TYR A 99 -7.34 -1.50 6.75
N THR A 100 -8.49 -2.05 6.39
CA THR A 100 -9.54 -1.34 5.65
C THR A 100 -10.61 -0.85 6.60
N ASP A 101 -10.85 0.45 6.61
CA ASP A 101 -11.89 1.08 7.43
C ASP A 101 -13.31 0.75 6.91
N LYS A 102 -14.34 1.04 7.72
CA LYS A 102 -15.77 0.87 7.40
C LYS A 102 -16.17 1.62 6.12
N ILE A 103 -15.50 2.73 5.81
CA ILE A 103 -15.72 3.55 4.60
C ILE A 103 -15.02 2.94 3.37
N GLY A 104 -14.24 1.87 3.55
CA GLY A 104 -13.48 1.20 2.48
C GLY A 104 -12.10 1.81 2.23
N TYR A 105 -11.71 2.82 2.98
CA TYR A 105 -10.37 3.40 2.90
C TYR A 105 -9.32 2.41 3.40
N THR A 106 -8.24 2.23 2.63
CA THR A 106 -7.13 1.33 2.95
C THR A 106 -5.82 2.11 2.76
N PRO A 107 -5.05 2.42 3.83
CA PRO A 107 -3.82 3.21 3.73
C PRO A 107 -2.62 2.38 3.20
N ILE A 108 -2.84 1.11 2.87
CA ILE A 108 -1.81 0.17 2.45
C ILE A 108 -2.01 -0.18 0.98
N HIS A 109 -0.92 -0.07 0.21
CA HIS A 109 -0.88 -0.51 -1.18
C HIS A 109 -0.25 -1.90 -1.28
N ILE A 110 -0.91 -2.80 -2.01
CA ILE A 110 -0.33 -4.10 -2.38
C ILE A 110 0.18 -3.97 -3.82
N SER A 111 1.47 -4.22 -4.01
CA SER A 111 2.11 -4.23 -5.33
C SER A 111 1.31 -5.05 -6.35
N THR A 112 1.14 -4.49 -7.55
CA THR A 112 0.41 -5.14 -8.66
C THR A 112 1.25 -6.21 -9.36
N SER A 113 2.58 -6.11 -9.29
CA SER A 113 3.47 -7.10 -9.89
C SER A 113 3.47 -8.39 -9.09
N LYS A 114 3.05 -9.47 -9.74
CA LYS A 114 3.11 -10.81 -9.16
C LYS A 114 4.38 -11.49 -9.65
N TYR A 115 5.20 -11.93 -8.70
CA TYR A 115 6.37 -12.74 -9.01
C TYR A 115 5.98 -14.21 -8.91
N PRO A 116 6.20 -15.02 -9.96
CA PRO A 116 5.89 -16.43 -9.93
C PRO A 116 6.88 -17.18 -9.02
N LEU A 117 6.67 -17.06 -7.72
CA LEU A 117 7.30 -17.91 -6.73
C LEU A 117 6.55 -19.24 -6.73
N PHE A 118 7.19 -20.26 -7.32
CA PHE A 118 6.94 -21.69 -7.07
C PHE A 118 5.46 -22.13 -7.11
N SER A 119 4.99 -22.58 -8.28
CA SER A 119 3.78 -23.37 -8.66
C SER A 119 2.49 -23.41 -7.79
N GLY A 120 2.31 -22.52 -6.83
CA GLY A 120 1.18 -22.53 -5.89
C GLY A 120 1.17 -23.74 -4.94
N ASN A 121 0.08 -23.84 -4.19
CA ASN A 121 -0.21 -25.03 -3.39
C ASN A 121 -0.49 -26.20 -4.33
N SER A 122 0.20 -27.31 -4.12
CA SER A 122 0.03 -28.52 -4.93
C SER A 122 -0.25 -29.73 -4.04
N PHE A 123 -0.85 -30.75 -4.63
CA PHE A 123 -1.08 -32.02 -3.96
C PHE A 123 0.14 -32.92 -4.18
N GLY A 124 0.79 -33.32 -3.09
CA GLY A 124 1.81 -34.36 -3.12
C GLY A 124 1.14 -35.71 -3.37
N ILE A 125 1.32 -36.27 -4.57
CA ILE A 125 0.77 -37.58 -4.93
C ILE A 125 1.94 -38.52 -5.21
N ARG A 126 1.87 -39.73 -4.65
CA ARG A 126 2.88 -40.78 -4.88
C ARG A 126 3.01 -41.08 -6.38
N PRO A 127 4.25 -41.19 -6.92
CA PRO A 127 4.45 -41.65 -8.29
C PRO A 127 3.76 -42.99 -8.55
N GLY A 128 3.08 -43.12 -9.69
CA GLY A 128 2.34 -44.33 -10.05
C GLY A 128 0.97 -44.51 -9.40
N ALA A 129 0.47 -43.54 -8.62
CA ALA A 129 -0.87 -43.64 -8.04
C ALA A 129 -1.96 -43.85 -9.11
N PRO A 130 -2.81 -44.91 -9.01
CA PRO A 130 -3.75 -45.29 -10.07
C PRO A 130 -4.85 -44.24 -10.31
N PHE A 131 -5.11 -43.38 -9.32
CA PHE A 131 -6.10 -42.30 -9.41
C PHE A 131 -5.55 -41.00 -9.99
N LEU A 132 -4.24 -40.87 -10.22
CA LEU A 132 -3.61 -39.60 -10.61
C LEU A 132 -4.21 -39.03 -11.91
N ARG A 133 -4.50 -39.89 -12.89
CA ARG A 133 -5.12 -39.48 -14.16
C ARG A 133 -6.52 -38.90 -13.93
N ARG A 134 -7.37 -39.61 -13.17
CA ARG A 134 -8.73 -39.15 -12.84
C ARG A 134 -8.69 -37.84 -12.06
N PHE A 135 -7.82 -37.75 -11.06
CA PHE A 135 -7.62 -36.55 -10.25
C PHE A 135 -7.23 -35.33 -11.11
N ARG A 136 -6.28 -35.48 -12.03
CA ARG A 136 -5.85 -34.40 -12.94
C ARG A 136 -7.00 -33.92 -13.82
N LEU A 137 -7.78 -34.83 -14.40
CA LEU A 137 -8.94 -34.50 -15.24
C LEU A 137 -10.02 -33.77 -14.44
N THR A 138 -10.35 -34.26 -13.24
CA THR A 138 -11.31 -33.58 -12.36
C THR A 138 -10.80 -32.18 -11.99
N ARG A 139 -9.54 -32.04 -11.60
CA ARG A 139 -8.93 -30.74 -11.28
C ARG A 139 -9.03 -29.78 -12.47
N GLN A 140 -8.74 -30.24 -13.68
CA GLN A 140 -8.86 -29.42 -14.89
C GLN A 140 -10.30 -28.97 -15.11
N ARG A 141 -11.29 -29.88 -15.02
CA ARG A 141 -12.72 -29.52 -15.12
C ARG A 141 -13.16 -28.52 -14.06
N LEU A 142 -12.65 -28.65 -12.83
CA LEU A 142 -12.93 -27.70 -11.75
C LEU A 142 -12.33 -26.30 -11.99
N LEU A 143 -11.18 -26.25 -12.66
CA LEU A 143 -10.55 -24.98 -13.06
C LEU A 143 -11.30 -24.35 -14.24
N GLU A 144 -11.59 -25.13 -15.29
CA GLU A 144 -12.32 -24.68 -16.48
C GLU A 144 -13.75 -24.25 -16.15
N GLY A 145 -14.42 -24.98 -15.25
CA GLY A 145 -15.74 -24.61 -14.74
C GLY A 145 -15.73 -23.43 -13.76
N GLY A 146 -14.56 -22.85 -13.46
CA GLY A 146 -14.43 -21.70 -12.55
C GLY A 146 -14.72 -22.01 -11.07
N LEU A 147 -15.00 -23.27 -10.71
CA LEU A 147 -15.40 -23.64 -9.35
C LEU A 147 -14.29 -23.37 -8.33
N MET A 148 -13.03 -23.55 -8.71
CA MET A 148 -11.90 -23.26 -7.82
C MET A 148 -11.80 -21.77 -7.49
N SER A 149 -12.02 -20.90 -8.48
CA SER A 149 -12.02 -19.44 -8.30
C SER A 149 -13.21 -19.00 -7.44
N PHE A 150 -14.40 -19.55 -7.73
CA PHE A 150 -15.61 -19.31 -6.94
C PHE A 150 -15.41 -19.69 -5.48
N TRP A 151 -14.92 -20.91 -5.22
CA TRP A 151 -14.69 -21.40 -3.85
C TRP A 151 -13.62 -20.59 -3.12
N THR A 152 -12.53 -20.24 -3.81
CA THR A 152 -11.49 -19.36 -3.23
C THR A 152 -12.09 -18.01 -2.81
N TYR A 153 -12.87 -17.39 -3.69
CA TYR A 153 -13.53 -16.12 -3.40
C TYR A 153 -14.53 -16.23 -2.24
N ASP A 154 -15.32 -17.29 -2.20
CA ASP A 154 -16.30 -17.53 -1.14
C ASP A 154 -15.64 -17.77 0.23
N VAL A 155 -14.59 -18.61 0.28
CA VAL A 155 -13.79 -18.83 1.49
C VAL A 155 -13.14 -17.53 1.95
N MET A 156 -12.60 -16.72 1.03
CA MET A 156 -12.04 -15.41 1.36
C MET A 156 -13.09 -14.48 1.98
N ASN A 157 -14.28 -14.40 1.40
CA ASN A 157 -15.34 -13.54 1.90
C ASN A 157 -15.87 -14.02 3.25
N THR A 158 -16.02 -15.34 3.41
CA THR A 158 -16.40 -15.94 4.69
C THR A 158 -15.38 -15.62 5.77
N ARG A 159 -14.08 -15.76 5.48
CA ARG A 159 -13.03 -15.40 6.44
C ARG A 159 -13.00 -13.91 6.75
N LYS A 160 -13.18 -13.03 5.75
CA LYS A 160 -13.31 -11.58 5.97
C LYS A 160 -14.47 -11.25 6.91
N ARG A 161 -15.62 -11.90 6.75
CA ARG A 161 -16.80 -11.72 7.63
C ARG A 161 -16.51 -12.18 9.06
N GLN A 162 -15.93 -13.37 9.23
CA GLN A 162 -15.54 -13.91 10.54
C GLN A 162 -14.57 -12.98 11.28
N LEU A 163 -13.50 -12.54 10.61
CA LEU A 163 -12.51 -11.64 11.22
C LEU A 163 -13.12 -10.30 11.65
N ARG A 164 -14.04 -9.74 10.85
CA ARG A 164 -14.77 -8.52 11.24
C ARG A 164 -15.67 -8.75 12.45
N GLN A 165 -16.32 -9.92 12.54
CA GLN A 165 -17.15 -10.27 13.68
C GLN A 165 -16.31 -10.45 14.96
N GLU A 166 -15.17 -11.14 14.87
CA GLU A 166 -14.20 -11.31 15.97
C GLU A 166 -13.67 -9.94 16.48
N GLN A 167 -13.43 -9.00 15.57
CA GLN A 167 -13.03 -7.63 15.96
C GLN A 167 -14.13 -6.87 16.70
N LEU A 168 -15.39 -7.02 16.26
CA LEU A 168 -16.52 -6.37 16.92
C LEU A 168 -16.75 -6.93 18.33
N SER A 169 -16.61 -8.25 18.51
CA SER A 169 -16.71 -8.87 19.84
C SER A 169 -15.54 -8.45 20.75
N ASN A 170 -14.31 -8.40 20.22
CA ASN A 170 -13.14 -8.05 21.01
C ASN A 170 -13.12 -6.55 21.39
N LYS A 171 -13.59 -5.65 20.52
CA LYS A 171 -13.71 -4.22 20.83
C LYS A 171 -14.73 -3.90 21.93
N GLN A 172 -15.70 -4.77 22.17
CA GLN A 172 -16.61 -4.65 23.32
C GLN A 172 -15.91 -4.93 24.66
N SER A 173 -14.69 -5.49 24.64
CA SER A 173 -13.97 -5.95 25.85
C SER A 173 -12.65 -5.20 26.11
N SER A 174 -12.25 -4.25 25.27
CA SER A 174 -10.98 -3.54 25.42
C SER A 174 -11.08 -2.09 24.94
N GLU A 175 -11.17 -1.16 25.90
CA GLU A 175 -10.85 0.25 25.69
C GLU A 175 -9.35 0.38 25.38
N ILE A 176 -8.98 0.46 24.11
CA ILE A 176 -7.63 0.82 23.65
C ILE A 176 -7.78 2.00 22.67
N PRO A 177 -6.90 3.01 22.78
CA PRO A 177 -7.12 4.35 22.26
C PRO A 177 -7.23 4.40 20.73
N ASN A 178 -8.11 5.28 20.29
CA ASN A 178 -8.29 5.75 18.92
C ASN A 178 -6.97 6.29 18.33
N ILE A 179 -6.11 5.42 17.82
CA ILE A 179 -4.95 5.85 17.01
C ILE A 179 -5.39 6.17 15.56
N ILE A 180 -6.62 5.80 15.17
CA ILE A 180 -7.17 6.10 13.85
C ILE A 180 -8.64 6.54 13.97
N GLN A 181 -8.94 7.51 14.85
CA GLN A 181 -10.05 8.43 14.55
C GLN A 181 -9.49 9.54 13.68
N ALA A 182 -9.19 9.20 12.43
CA ALA A 182 -9.08 10.21 11.39
C ALA A 182 -10.49 10.77 11.18
N GLY A 183 -10.68 12.04 11.56
CA GLY A 183 -11.89 12.80 11.29
C GLY A 183 -12.34 12.61 9.85
N GLY A 184 -13.63 12.37 9.66
CA GLY A 184 -14.19 11.97 8.38
C GLY A 184 -13.83 12.97 7.27
N GLY A 185 -13.06 12.51 6.28
CA GLY A 185 -12.98 13.02 4.91
C GLY A 185 -12.64 14.50 4.67
N GLN A 186 -12.65 15.35 5.69
CA GLN A 186 -12.24 16.74 5.61
C GLN A 186 -10.72 16.76 5.65
N VAL A 187 -10.14 16.89 4.46
CA VAL A 187 -8.77 17.37 4.32
C VAL A 187 -8.75 18.78 4.91
N VAL A 188 -8.35 18.91 6.16
CA VAL A 188 -8.18 20.21 6.81
C VAL A 188 -7.01 20.89 6.09
N LEU A 189 -7.29 21.96 5.35
CA LEU A 189 -6.24 22.76 4.74
C LEU A 189 -5.41 23.38 5.85
N GLY A 190 -4.20 22.85 6.06
CA GLY A 190 -3.21 23.44 6.95
C GLY A 190 -2.64 24.74 6.40
N PHE A 191 -2.03 25.54 7.29
CA PHE A 191 -1.36 26.81 6.96
C PHE A 191 -0.31 26.67 5.83
N GLN A 192 0.30 25.50 5.68
CA GLN A 192 1.27 25.19 4.62
C GLN A 192 0.69 25.39 3.20
N HIS A 193 -0.61 25.15 2.99
CA HIS A 193 -1.25 25.35 1.70
C HIS A 193 -1.47 26.83 1.35
N LEU A 194 -1.55 27.71 2.36
CA LEU A 194 -1.74 29.16 2.19
C LEU A 194 -0.42 29.94 2.15
N LEU A 195 0.70 29.32 2.55
CA LEU A 195 2.00 29.97 2.67
C LEU A 195 2.45 30.65 1.37
N GLY A 196 2.21 30.02 0.22
CA GLY A 196 2.53 30.61 -1.08
C GLY A 196 1.77 31.92 -1.35
N ALA A 197 0.49 31.99 -0.99
CA ALA A 197 -0.31 33.20 -1.15
C ALA A 197 0.20 34.34 -0.24
N PHE A 198 0.56 34.02 1.00
CA PHE A 198 1.14 35.00 1.92
C PHE A 198 2.51 35.50 1.46
N VAL A 199 3.37 34.63 0.90
CA VAL A 199 4.68 35.03 0.35
C VAL A 199 4.51 35.99 -0.82
N VAL A 200 3.58 35.70 -1.74
CA VAL A 200 3.29 36.59 -2.88
C VAL A 200 2.77 37.94 -2.39
N LEU A 201 1.90 37.96 -1.40
CA LEU A 201 1.36 39.19 -0.82
C LEU A 201 2.47 40.02 -0.14
N ALA A 202 3.34 39.37 0.65
CA ALA A 202 4.46 40.03 1.31
C ALA A 202 5.46 40.62 0.30
N LEU A 203 5.81 39.87 -0.76
CA LEU A 203 6.68 40.37 -1.83
C LEU A 203 6.05 41.57 -2.57
N GLY A 204 4.74 41.51 -2.84
CA GLY A 204 4.00 42.62 -3.44
C GLY A 204 4.04 43.88 -2.56
N SER A 205 3.85 43.73 -1.25
CA SER A 205 3.96 44.85 -0.30
C SER A 205 5.36 45.46 -0.28
N ILE A 206 6.41 44.63 -0.29
CA ILE A 206 7.81 45.11 -0.33
C ILE A 206 8.07 45.90 -1.61
N LEU A 207 7.66 45.39 -2.78
CA LEU A 207 7.82 46.08 -4.06
C LEU A 207 7.07 47.42 -4.10
N ALA A 208 5.85 47.46 -3.56
CA ALA A 208 5.08 48.70 -3.47
C ALA A 208 5.77 49.74 -2.58
N CYS A 209 6.31 49.32 -1.42
CA CYS A 209 7.09 50.20 -0.55
C CYS A 209 8.35 50.72 -1.27
N LEU A 210 9.09 49.86 -1.98
CA LEU A 210 10.27 50.28 -2.74
C LEU A 210 9.92 51.29 -3.83
N SER A 211 8.84 51.06 -4.58
CA SER A 211 8.35 51.99 -5.61
C SER A 211 8.03 53.37 -5.02
N PHE A 212 7.34 53.40 -3.88
CA PHE A 212 6.99 54.64 -3.19
C PHE A 212 8.24 55.40 -2.71
N VAL A 213 9.23 54.69 -2.17
CA VAL A 213 10.52 55.29 -1.78
C VAL A 213 11.25 55.87 -3.00
N THR A 214 11.26 55.17 -4.13
CA THR A 214 11.91 55.69 -5.34
C THR A 214 11.21 56.92 -5.92
N GLU A 215 9.87 56.97 -5.88
CA GLU A 215 9.11 58.15 -6.32
C GLU A 215 9.36 59.36 -5.42
N THR A 216 9.36 59.16 -4.10
CA THR A 216 9.59 60.24 -3.14
C THR A 216 10.99 60.83 -3.26
N PHE A 217 12.04 60.01 -3.39
CA PHE A 217 13.40 60.53 -3.62
C PHE A 217 13.60 61.12 -5.02
N GLY A 218 12.93 60.57 -6.04
CA GLY A 218 12.99 61.07 -7.41
C GLY A 218 12.39 62.45 -7.59
N CYS A 219 11.36 62.82 -6.82
CA CYS A 219 10.73 64.15 -6.87
C CYS A 219 11.53 65.26 -6.16
N PHE A 220 12.54 64.93 -5.37
CA PHE A 220 13.35 65.93 -4.64
C PHE A 220 14.61 66.38 -5.39
N ASN A 221 14.96 65.75 -6.51
CA ASN A 221 16.03 66.17 -7.42
C ASN A 221 15.44 66.83 -8.68
#